data_AF-A0AAD9J767-F1
#
_entry.id   AF-A0AAD9J767-F1
#
_cell.length_a   1.000
_cell.length_b   1.000
_cell.length_c   1.000
_cell.angle_alpha   90.00
_cell.angle_beta   90.00
_cell.angle_gamma   90.00
#
_symmetry.space_group_name_H-M   'P 1'
#
loop_
_entity.id
_entity.type
_entity.pdbx_description
1 polymer ?
#
loop_
_entity_poly.entity_id
_entity_poly.type
_entity_poly.pdbx_seq_one_letter_code
_entity_poly.pdbx_strand_id
1 'polypeptide(L)'
;MADIEDFRSSVDPYGFKRTENFDYDCYEQFMSKYLSVLARRRSKWERILGMKANGHVVRSNKIKRYVRKGIPSVFRAQVWMEVSGAEYHRRSNPGLYEAMRIACHDKDLIEVIVTDLDRTFPDNIYFQAETSSEKYAKRQSLFNVLIALGQKNQKVGYCQGLNFIAGLLLIVVKDEEKVFWLMDTLINDLLPDYYSRDMLGVQTDQEVLGELVKERMPDVTRMLDAVGVAWALVSTKWFICLYCDVLPTETVLRLWDCIFYEGSKVLFRVGITLVKHNRAKILNCRSFPEVVNIFKESTNDKFVINCHQFIQAIFSEPGSLSRSHIDELREQCQQRVVDNKHH
;
A
#
# COMPACT_ATOMS: atom_id res chain seq x y z
N MET A 1 -23.47 2.79 -16.72
CA MET A 1 -24.31 2.83 -15.50
C MET A 1 -23.42 2.45 -14.34
N ALA A 2 -23.48 3.17 -13.22
CA ALA A 2 -22.83 2.68 -12.00
C ALA A 2 -23.65 1.46 -11.59
N ASP A 3 -23.03 0.28 -11.55
CA ASP A 3 -23.67 -0.91 -10.99
C ASP A 3 -24.15 -0.52 -9.59
N ILE A 4 -25.43 -0.73 -9.33
CA ILE A 4 -26.01 -0.46 -8.02
C ILE A 4 -25.42 -1.53 -7.11
N GLU A 5 -24.29 -1.20 -6.47
CA GLU A 5 -23.72 -2.01 -5.40
C GLU A 5 -24.78 -2.19 -4.32
N ASP A 6 -25.11 -3.44 -4.00
CA ASP A 6 -25.85 -3.74 -2.79
C ASP A 6 -25.02 -3.27 -1.60
N PHE A 7 -25.41 -2.13 -0.99
CA PHE A 7 -24.70 -1.56 0.15
C PHE A 7 -24.71 -2.49 1.38
N ARG A 8 -25.59 -3.50 1.38
CA ARG A 8 -25.69 -4.52 2.42
C ARG A 8 -25.03 -5.85 2.02
N SER A 9 -24.28 -5.87 0.92
CA SER A 9 -23.48 -7.02 0.53
C SER A 9 -22.50 -7.42 1.64
N SER A 10 -22.38 -8.72 1.89
CA SER A 10 -21.44 -9.31 2.86
C SER A 10 -19.98 -9.15 2.46
N VAL A 11 -19.71 -8.65 1.24
CA VAL A 11 -18.37 -8.34 0.74
C VAL A 11 -18.27 -6.87 0.33
N ASP A 12 -17.05 -6.33 0.36
CA ASP A 12 -16.75 -5.00 -0.17
C ASP A 12 -16.63 -5.02 -1.72
N PRO A 13 -16.56 -3.84 -2.38
CA PRO A 13 -16.40 -3.75 -3.84
C PRO A 13 -15.15 -4.43 -4.42
N TYR A 14 -14.21 -4.81 -3.56
CA TYR A 14 -12.96 -5.49 -3.90
C TYR A 14 -13.00 -6.97 -3.54
N GLY A 15 -14.13 -7.47 -3.04
CA GLY A 15 -14.37 -8.87 -2.75
C GLY A 15 -13.94 -9.33 -1.35
N PHE A 16 -13.59 -8.42 -0.44
CA PHE A 16 -13.25 -8.77 0.94
C PHE A 16 -14.50 -8.92 1.79
N LYS A 17 -14.61 -10.02 2.55
CA LYS A 17 -15.70 -10.19 3.51
C LYS A 17 -15.70 -9.07 4.55
N ARG A 18 -16.89 -8.53 4.81
CA ARG A 18 -17.12 -7.58 5.89
C ARG A 18 -17.20 -8.34 7.21
N THR A 19 -16.73 -7.72 8.28
CA THR A 19 -16.79 -8.30 9.63
C THR A 19 -18.25 -8.39 10.10
N GLU A 20 -18.52 -9.26 11.07
CA GLU A 20 -19.87 -9.41 11.64
C GLU A 20 -20.39 -8.11 12.26
N ASN A 21 -19.48 -7.32 12.85
CA ASN A 21 -19.79 -6.03 13.47
C ASN A 21 -19.70 -4.85 12.49
N PHE A 22 -19.78 -5.10 11.18
CA PHE A 22 -19.71 -4.04 10.18
C PHE A 22 -20.95 -3.13 10.27
N ASP A 23 -20.72 -1.83 10.45
CA ASP A 23 -21.77 -0.82 10.55
C ASP A 23 -22.30 -0.46 9.14
N TYR A 24 -23.24 -1.29 8.65
CA TYR A 24 -23.87 -1.13 7.34
C TYR A 24 -24.58 0.22 7.19
N ASP A 25 -25.23 0.70 8.25
CA ASP A 25 -26.01 1.93 8.18
C ASP A 25 -25.08 3.15 8.05
N CYS A 26 -23.97 3.19 8.78
CA CYS A 26 -22.93 4.21 8.61
C CYS A 26 -22.30 4.14 7.21
N TYR A 27 -22.02 2.94 6.71
CA TYR A 27 -21.45 2.75 5.37
C TYR A 27 -22.40 3.21 4.26
N GLU A 28 -23.69 2.86 4.34
CA GLU A 28 -24.71 3.27 3.38
C GLU A 28 -24.90 4.80 3.37
N GLN A 29 -24.95 5.43 4.56
CA GLN A 29 -25.00 6.88 4.68
C GLN A 29 -23.76 7.58 4.08
N PHE A 30 -22.57 6.98 4.24
CA PHE A 30 -21.35 7.47 3.61
C PHE A 30 -21.41 7.29 2.08
N MET A 31 -21.73 6.09 1.61
CA MET A 31 -21.73 5.72 0.19
C MET A 31 -22.75 6.51 -0.63
N SER A 32 -23.97 6.72 -0.10
CA SER A 32 -25.00 7.53 -0.76
C SER A 32 -24.50 8.94 -1.12
N LYS A 33 -23.75 9.61 -0.23
CA LYS A 33 -23.10 10.89 -0.49
C LYS A 33 -21.89 10.73 -1.41
N TYR A 34 -21.10 9.68 -1.19
CA TYR A 34 -19.84 9.44 -1.87
C TYR A 34 -20.00 9.07 -3.35
N LEU A 35 -21.09 8.40 -3.74
CA LEU A 35 -21.38 8.02 -5.13
C LEU A 35 -21.45 9.23 -6.07
N SER A 36 -22.08 10.34 -5.63
CA SER A 36 -22.10 11.59 -6.40
C SER A 36 -20.69 12.15 -6.62
N VAL A 37 -19.81 12.01 -5.62
CA VAL A 37 -18.42 12.41 -5.68
C VAL A 37 -17.64 11.51 -6.63
N LEU A 38 -17.84 10.19 -6.57
CA LEU A 38 -17.24 9.21 -7.47
C LEU A 38 -17.65 9.45 -8.92
N ALA A 39 -18.93 9.66 -9.20
CA ALA A 39 -19.45 9.97 -10.53
C ALA A 39 -18.79 11.25 -11.10
N ARG A 40 -18.78 12.34 -10.32
CA ARG A 40 -18.13 13.59 -10.72
C ARG A 40 -16.63 13.43 -10.95
N ARG A 41 -15.94 12.59 -10.17
CA ARG A 41 -14.51 12.30 -10.35
C ARG A 41 -14.30 11.48 -11.62
N ARG A 42 -15.13 10.46 -11.86
CA ARG A 42 -15.12 9.63 -13.06
C ARG A 42 -15.23 10.48 -14.33
N SER A 43 -16.25 11.33 -14.45
CA SER A 43 -16.42 12.19 -15.63
C SER A 43 -15.25 13.15 -15.86
N LYS A 44 -14.56 13.57 -14.80
CA LYS A 44 -13.36 14.40 -14.96
C LYS A 44 -12.15 13.58 -15.43
N TRP A 45 -11.99 12.36 -14.93
CA TRP A 45 -10.93 11.45 -15.38
C TRP A 45 -11.16 11.00 -16.83
N GLU A 46 -12.39 10.68 -17.22
CA GLU A 46 -12.76 10.39 -18.61
C GLU A 46 -12.34 11.53 -19.54
N ARG A 47 -12.59 12.78 -19.14
CA ARG A 47 -12.15 13.94 -19.90
C ARG A 47 -10.63 14.07 -19.97
N ILE A 48 -9.92 13.82 -18.85
CA ILE A 48 -8.45 13.89 -18.81
C ILE A 48 -7.83 12.83 -19.73
N LEU A 49 -8.38 11.62 -19.74
CA LEU A 49 -7.90 10.50 -20.54
C LEU A 49 -8.28 10.68 -22.02
N GLY A 50 -9.52 11.08 -22.31
CA GLY A 50 -10.01 11.31 -23.68
C GLY A 50 -9.43 12.55 -24.37
N MET A 51 -8.97 13.56 -23.63
CA MET A 51 -8.29 14.74 -24.20
C MET A 51 -6.88 14.45 -24.72
N LYS A 52 -6.29 13.29 -24.39
CA LYS A 52 -4.94 12.95 -24.80
C LYS A 52 -5.03 11.96 -25.95
N ALA A 53 -4.52 12.36 -27.11
CA ALA A 53 -4.62 11.63 -28.38
C ALA A 53 -4.26 10.13 -28.30
N ASN A 54 -3.43 9.75 -27.33
CA ASN A 54 -2.95 8.38 -27.13
C ASN A 54 -3.33 7.79 -25.76
N GLY A 55 -4.18 8.45 -24.97
CA GLY A 55 -4.59 7.99 -23.62
C GLY A 55 -3.50 8.06 -22.53
N HIS A 56 -2.30 8.56 -22.83
CA HIS A 56 -1.15 8.57 -21.92
C HIS A 56 -1.27 9.55 -20.74
N VAL A 57 -0.91 9.15 -19.52
CA VAL A 57 -1.03 10.02 -18.34
C VAL A 57 0.30 10.65 -17.93
N VAL A 58 0.68 11.73 -18.62
CA VAL A 58 1.82 12.58 -18.22
C VAL A 58 1.57 13.29 -16.88
N ARG A 59 2.58 13.21 -16.00
CA ARG A 59 2.63 13.86 -14.69
C ARG A 59 2.55 15.39 -14.82
N SER A 60 1.76 16.04 -13.96
CA SER A 60 1.67 17.49 -13.85
C SER A 60 1.06 17.92 -12.51
N ASN A 61 1.17 19.20 -12.14
CA ASN A 61 0.48 19.71 -10.94
C ASN A 61 -1.04 19.54 -11.01
N LYS A 62 -1.63 19.52 -12.22
CA LYS A 62 -3.04 19.18 -12.42
C LYS A 62 -3.27 17.72 -12.06
N ILE A 63 -2.58 16.77 -12.71
CA ILE A 63 -2.76 15.33 -12.44
C ILE A 63 -2.53 15.00 -10.97
N LYS A 64 -1.47 15.56 -10.35
CA LYS A 64 -1.19 15.42 -8.92
C LYS A 64 -2.42 15.74 -8.04
N ARG A 65 -3.09 16.87 -8.30
CA ARG A 65 -4.30 17.26 -7.55
C ARG A 65 -5.46 16.28 -7.78
N TYR A 66 -5.56 15.69 -8.96
CA TYR A 66 -6.60 14.71 -9.28
C TYR A 66 -6.31 13.36 -8.62
N VAL A 67 -5.05 12.92 -8.62
CA VAL A 67 -4.58 11.73 -7.92
C VAL A 67 -4.88 11.83 -6.42
N ARG A 68 -4.54 12.96 -5.76
CA ARG A 68 -4.91 13.17 -4.34
C ARG A 68 -6.41 13.17 -4.11
N LYS A 69 -7.22 13.60 -5.10
CA LYS A 69 -8.68 13.51 -5.05
C LYS A 69 -9.19 12.10 -5.36
N GLY A 70 -8.38 11.23 -5.95
CA GLY A 70 -8.59 9.81 -6.19
C GLY A 70 -8.82 9.44 -7.62
N ILE A 71 -8.33 8.26 -7.96
CA ILE A 71 -8.51 7.62 -9.26
C ILE A 71 -9.70 6.65 -9.16
N PRO A 72 -10.73 6.78 -10.00
CA PRO A 72 -11.80 5.78 -10.12
C PRO A 72 -11.21 4.39 -10.42
N SER A 73 -11.77 3.34 -9.83
CA SER A 73 -11.26 1.95 -9.94
C SER A 73 -10.93 1.54 -11.37
N VAL A 74 -11.84 1.80 -12.31
CA VAL A 74 -11.71 1.47 -13.75
C VAL A 74 -10.50 2.12 -14.44
N PHE A 75 -9.92 3.18 -13.86
CA PHE A 75 -8.77 3.89 -14.43
C PHE A 75 -7.46 3.61 -13.68
N ARG A 76 -7.49 2.92 -12.53
CA ARG A 76 -6.28 2.69 -11.72
C ARG A 76 -5.20 1.95 -12.48
N ALA A 77 -5.55 0.85 -13.16
CA ALA A 77 -4.60 0.07 -13.95
C ALA A 77 -3.81 0.95 -14.94
N GLN A 78 -4.53 1.70 -15.79
CA GLN A 78 -3.90 2.59 -16.77
C GLN A 78 -3.13 3.73 -16.11
N VAL A 79 -3.74 4.43 -15.15
CA VAL A 79 -3.13 5.62 -14.56
C VAL A 79 -1.88 5.25 -13.76
N TRP A 80 -1.92 4.19 -12.95
CA TRP A 80 -0.77 3.73 -12.17
C TRP A 80 0.39 3.33 -13.08
N MET A 81 0.13 2.54 -14.13
CA MET A 81 1.15 2.13 -15.10
C MET A 81 1.87 3.33 -15.72
N GLU A 82 1.12 4.37 -16.08
CA GLU A 82 1.64 5.57 -16.73
C GLU A 82 2.40 6.51 -15.77
N VAL A 83 1.84 6.78 -14.59
CA VAL A 83 2.41 7.79 -13.68
C VAL A 83 3.57 7.28 -12.84
N SER A 84 3.66 5.96 -12.65
CA SER A 84 4.77 5.31 -11.93
C SER A 84 6.01 5.12 -12.81
N GLY A 85 5.83 4.98 -14.13
CA GLY A 85 6.87 4.57 -15.06
C GLY A 85 6.83 3.09 -15.45
N ALA A 86 5.95 2.29 -14.83
CA ALA A 86 5.82 0.86 -15.13
C ALA A 86 5.50 0.57 -16.60
N GLU A 87 4.69 1.41 -17.27
CA GLU A 87 4.40 1.23 -18.71
C GLU A 87 5.62 1.46 -19.58
N TYR A 88 6.51 2.39 -19.18
CA TYR A 88 7.77 2.61 -19.87
C TYR A 88 8.69 1.39 -19.73
N HIS A 89 8.84 0.86 -18.52
CA HIS A 89 9.62 -0.36 -18.26
C HIS A 89 9.08 -1.56 -19.05
N ARG A 90 7.76 -1.76 -19.05
CA ARG A 90 7.10 -2.82 -19.82
C ARG A 90 7.38 -2.73 -21.31
N ARG A 91 7.20 -1.54 -21.90
CA ARG A 91 7.44 -1.32 -23.34
C ARG A 91 8.90 -1.46 -23.74
N SER A 92 9.81 -1.12 -22.82
CA SER A 92 11.26 -1.19 -23.06
C SER A 92 11.80 -2.61 -22.94
N ASN A 93 11.03 -3.54 -22.37
CA ASN A 93 11.44 -4.92 -22.10
C ASN A 93 10.37 -5.93 -22.56
N PRO A 94 10.02 -5.95 -23.87
CA PRO A 94 8.99 -6.84 -24.38
C PRO A 94 9.36 -8.30 -24.13
N GLY A 95 8.40 -9.09 -23.62
CA GLY A 95 8.59 -10.52 -23.35
C GLY A 95 9.38 -10.84 -22.08
N LEU A 96 9.90 -9.84 -21.35
CA LEU A 96 10.67 -10.10 -20.13
C LEU A 96 9.83 -10.81 -19.07
N TYR A 97 8.57 -10.42 -18.88
CA TYR A 97 7.70 -11.05 -17.90
C TYR A 97 7.59 -12.56 -18.16
N GLU A 98 7.25 -12.93 -19.39
CA GLU A 98 7.12 -14.33 -19.79
C GLU A 98 8.44 -15.09 -19.63
N ALA A 99 9.56 -14.49 -20.04
CA ALA A 99 10.88 -15.08 -19.87
C ALA A 99 11.24 -15.32 -18.40
N MET A 100 10.90 -14.39 -17.50
CA MET A 100 11.10 -14.56 -16.06
C MET A 100 10.15 -15.62 -15.50
N ARG A 101 8.90 -15.70 -15.96
CA ARG A 101 7.88 -16.65 -15.48
C ARG A 101 8.18 -18.11 -15.82
N ILE A 102 8.80 -18.38 -16.96
CA ILE A 102 9.12 -19.74 -17.43
C ILE A 102 10.56 -20.18 -17.14
N ALA A 103 11.35 -19.32 -16.50
CA ALA A 103 12.72 -19.62 -16.16
C ALA A 103 12.82 -20.82 -15.22
N CYS A 104 14.00 -21.44 -15.16
CA CYS A 104 14.29 -22.39 -14.09
C CYS A 104 14.39 -21.63 -12.77
N HIS A 105 13.56 -22.00 -11.81
CA HIS A 105 13.46 -21.32 -10.52
C HIS A 105 14.09 -22.14 -9.40
N ASP A 106 14.68 -21.44 -8.46
CA ASP A 106 15.19 -22.02 -7.22
C ASP A 106 14.06 -22.66 -6.40
N LYS A 107 14.31 -23.85 -5.84
CA LYS A 107 13.29 -24.61 -5.09
C LYS A 107 12.89 -23.91 -3.80
N ASP A 108 13.85 -23.30 -3.10
CA ASP A 108 13.59 -22.61 -1.85
C ASP A 108 12.70 -21.38 -2.11
N LEU A 109 12.95 -20.67 -3.22
CA LEU A 109 12.10 -19.56 -3.64
C LEU A 109 10.65 -20.01 -3.91
N ILE A 110 10.47 -21.14 -4.60
CA ILE A 110 9.14 -21.72 -4.87
C ILE A 110 8.44 -22.05 -3.54
N GLU A 111 9.12 -22.75 -2.63
CA GLU A 111 8.54 -23.21 -1.36
C GLU A 111 8.07 -22.03 -0.48
N VAL A 112 8.89 -20.98 -0.39
CA VAL A 112 8.53 -19.78 0.38
C VAL A 112 7.32 -19.07 -0.24
N ILE A 113 7.27 -18.93 -1.57
CA ILE A 113 6.12 -18.31 -2.24
C ILE A 113 4.86 -19.14 -2.00
N VAL A 114 4.91 -20.46 -2.20
CA VAL A 114 3.76 -21.37 -2.04
C VAL A 114 3.19 -21.28 -0.63
N THR A 115 4.05 -21.24 0.40
CA THR A 115 3.65 -21.06 1.79
C THR A 115 2.83 -19.79 2.00
N ASP A 116 3.16 -18.71 1.28
CA ASP A 116 2.50 -17.43 1.40
C ASP A 116 1.20 -17.31 0.60
N LEU A 117 1.03 -18.11 -0.45
CA LEU A 117 -0.19 -18.09 -1.26
C LEU A 117 -1.44 -18.41 -0.42
N ASP A 118 -1.34 -19.34 0.53
CA ASP A 118 -2.50 -19.76 1.33
C ASP A 118 -2.98 -18.70 2.32
N ARG A 119 -2.05 -17.90 2.84
CA ARG A 119 -2.35 -16.80 3.78
C ARG A 119 -2.61 -15.46 3.10
N THR A 120 -2.52 -15.38 1.77
CA THR A 120 -2.75 -14.14 1.02
C THR A 120 -4.24 -13.92 0.81
N PHE A 121 -4.81 -12.98 1.56
CA PHE A 121 -6.23 -12.60 1.50
C PHE A 121 -7.17 -13.81 1.45
N PRO A 122 -7.10 -14.71 2.46
CA PRO A 122 -7.87 -15.94 2.44
C PRO A 122 -9.37 -15.67 2.36
N ASP A 123 -9.85 -14.54 2.89
CA ASP A 123 -11.26 -14.14 2.93
C ASP A 123 -11.76 -13.37 1.69
N ASN A 124 -10.93 -13.20 0.65
CA ASN A 124 -11.33 -12.49 -0.55
C ASN A 124 -11.93 -13.43 -1.61
N ILE A 125 -13.11 -13.09 -2.14
CA ILE A 125 -13.82 -13.91 -3.15
C ILE A 125 -13.03 -14.14 -4.43
N TYR A 126 -12.10 -13.23 -4.78
CA TYR A 126 -11.19 -13.42 -5.89
C TYR A 126 -10.38 -14.71 -5.66
N PHE A 127 -9.77 -14.88 -4.49
CA PHE A 127 -8.98 -16.07 -4.16
C PHE A 127 -9.80 -17.26 -3.62
N GLN A 128 -11.10 -17.07 -3.34
CA GLN A 128 -12.05 -18.12 -2.92
C GLN A 128 -13.00 -18.61 -4.04
N ALA A 129 -12.58 -18.58 -5.32
CA ALA A 129 -13.48 -18.85 -6.46
C ALA A 129 -14.40 -20.08 -6.29
N GLU A 130 -15.60 -20.02 -6.87
CA GLU A 130 -16.67 -21.02 -6.70
C GLU A 130 -16.26 -22.42 -7.15
N THR A 131 -15.42 -22.50 -8.18
CA THR A 131 -14.85 -23.77 -8.66
C THR A 131 -13.39 -23.90 -8.27
N SER A 132 -12.97 -25.13 -7.98
CA SER A 132 -11.57 -25.43 -7.68
C SER A 132 -10.64 -24.95 -8.80
N SER A 133 -11.03 -25.14 -10.06
CA SER A 133 -10.23 -24.73 -11.23
C SER A 133 -9.96 -23.23 -11.27
N GLU A 134 -10.98 -22.39 -11.05
CA GLU A 134 -10.80 -20.93 -11.02
C GLU A 134 -9.95 -20.48 -9.83
N LYS A 135 -10.13 -21.13 -8.67
CA LYS A 135 -9.35 -20.84 -7.47
C LYS A 135 -7.87 -21.11 -7.73
N TYR A 136 -7.56 -22.24 -8.36
CA TYR A 136 -6.21 -22.58 -8.78
C TYR A 136 -5.68 -21.57 -9.81
N ALA A 137 -6.46 -21.18 -10.81
CA ALA A 137 -6.03 -20.21 -11.81
C ALA A 137 -5.64 -18.85 -11.21
N LYS A 138 -6.44 -18.31 -10.27
CA LYS A 138 -6.15 -17.00 -9.66
C LYS A 138 -4.98 -17.03 -8.68
N ARG A 139 -4.83 -18.13 -7.93
CA ARG A 139 -3.62 -18.37 -7.12
C ARG A 139 -2.39 -18.59 -7.99
N GLN A 140 -2.56 -19.21 -9.15
CA GLN A 140 -1.49 -19.36 -10.15
C GLN A 140 -1.05 -18.01 -10.67
N SER A 141 -1.95 -17.05 -10.92
CA SER A 141 -1.55 -15.69 -11.30
C SER A 141 -0.72 -14.99 -10.22
N LEU A 142 -1.08 -15.15 -8.94
CA LEU A 142 -0.28 -14.62 -7.85
C LEU A 142 1.10 -15.29 -7.79
N PHE A 143 1.15 -16.61 -7.91
CA PHE A 143 2.41 -17.35 -8.00
C PHE A 143 3.29 -16.87 -9.16
N ASN A 144 2.73 -16.76 -10.37
CA ASN A 144 3.44 -16.35 -11.58
C ASN A 144 4.08 -14.97 -11.43
N VAL A 145 3.33 -14.01 -10.88
CA VAL A 145 3.85 -12.66 -10.60
C VAL A 145 5.02 -12.74 -9.62
N LEU A 146 4.83 -13.40 -8.47
CA LEU A 146 5.83 -13.46 -7.41
C LEU A 146 7.10 -14.19 -7.83
N ILE A 147 6.97 -15.30 -8.57
CA ILE A 147 8.11 -16.09 -9.03
C ILE A 147 8.90 -15.34 -10.11
N ALA A 148 8.22 -14.68 -11.05
CA ALA A 148 8.86 -13.83 -12.04
C ALA A 148 9.58 -12.64 -11.38
N LEU A 149 8.98 -12.06 -10.32
CA LEU A 149 9.60 -10.97 -9.55
C LEU A 149 10.86 -11.42 -8.82
N GLY A 150 10.80 -12.57 -8.13
CA GLY A 150 11.95 -13.15 -7.44
C GLY A 150 13.07 -13.53 -8.40
N GLN A 151 12.70 -14.05 -9.58
CA GLN A 151 13.65 -14.36 -10.65
C GLN A 151 14.33 -13.12 -11.21
N LYS A 152 13.59 -12.03 -11.44
CA LYS A 152 14.16 -10.77 -11.93
C LYS A 152 15.09 -10.14 -10.89
N ASN A 153 14.69 -10.19 -9.61
CA ASN A 153 15.39 -9.52 -8.53
C ASN A 153 16.16 -10.52 -7.65
N GLN A 154 17.03 -11.36 -8.22
CA GLN A 154 17.70 -12.47 -7.50
C GLN A 154 18.43 -12.07 -6.20
N LYS A 155 18.90 -10.80 -6.10
CA LYS A 155 19.51 -10.28 -4.87
C LYS A 155 18.50 -10.13 -3.72
N VAL A 156 17.28 -9.69 -4.06
CA VAL A 156 16.14 -9.54 -3.16
C VAL A 156 15.44 -10.89 -2.96
N GLY A 157 15.26 -11.66 -4.03
CA GLY A 157 14.47 -12.88 -4.04
C GLY A 157 13.00 -12.57 -3.75
N TYR A 158 12.43 -13.25 -2.77
CA TYR A 158 11.08 -13.00 -2.27
C TYR A 158 11.13 -12.58 -0.80
N CYS A 159 10.50 -11.45 -0.50
CA CYS A 159 10.33 -10.94 0.86
C CYS A 159 8.87 -11.05 1.27
N GLN A 160 8.62 -11.58 2.48
CA GLN A 160 7.28 -11.66 3.07
C GLN A 160 6.64 -10.26 3.12
N GLY A 161 5.42 -10.15 2.61
CA GLY A 161 4.72 -8.87 2.44
C GLY A 161 4.43 -8.56 0.98
N LEU A 162 5.30 -8.99 0.05
CA LEU A 162 5.10 -8.83 -1.38
C LEU A 162 3.85 -9.55 -1.90
N ASN A 163 3.51 -10.69 -1.30
CA ASN A 163 2.29 -11.44 -1.59
C ASN A 163 1.00 -10.61 -1.40
N PHE A 164 0.91 -9.82 -0.32
CA PHE A 164 -0.25 -8.97 -0.08
C PHE A 164 -0.32 -7.82 -1.08
N ILE A 165 0.84 -7.25 -1.45
CA ILE A 165 0.88 -6.16 -2.43
C ILE A 165 0.46 -6.69 -3.81
N ALA A 166 1.09 -7.78 -4.27
CA ALA A 166 0.77 -8.42 -5.54
C ALA A 166 -0.68 -8.91 -5.60
N GLY A 167 -1.19 -9.50 -4.50
CA GLY A 167 -2.56 -9.97 -4.41
C GLY A 167 -3.59 -8.84 -4.58
N LEU A 168 -3.37 -7.69 -3.94
CA LEU A 168 -4.28 -6.55 -4.04
C LEU A 168 -4.18 -5.88 -5.42
N LEU A 169 -2.97 -5.81 -5.99
CA LEU A 169 -2.79 -5.35 -7.36
C LEU A 169 -3.51 -6.26 -8.36
N LEU A 170 -3.48 -7.59 -8.21
CA LEU A 170 -4.21 -8.51 -9.08
C LEU A 170 -5.73 -8.29 -9.04
N ILE A 171 -6.29 -8.08 -7.84
CA ILE A 171 -7.72 -7.79 -7.66
C ILE A 171 -8.13 -6.52 -8.45
N VAL A 172 -7.29 -5.49 -8.43
CA VAL A 172 -7.62 -4.16 -8.99
C VAL A 172 -7.26 -4.02 -10.46
N VAL A 173 -6.09 -4.53 -10.86
CA VAL A 173 -5.52 -4.35 -12.19
C VAL A 173 -6.05 -5.41 -13.16
N LYS A 174 -6.32 -6.63 -12.67
CA LYS A 174 -6.87 -7.76 -13.45
C LYS A 174 -6.06 -8.08 -14.72
N ASP A 175 -4.75 -7.87 -14.67
CA ASP A 175 -3.79 -8.14 -15.74
C ASP A 175 -2.45 -8.49 -15.11
N GLU A 176 -2.03 -9.75 -15.27
CA GLU A 176 -0.89 -10.35 -14.59
C GLU A 176 0.44 -9.65 -14.93
N GLU A 177 0.69 -9.38 -16.21
CA GLU A 177 1.92 -8.71 -16.67
C GLU A 177 1.97 -7.26 -16.16
N LYS A 178 0.85 -6.53 -16.19
CA LYS A 178 0.81 -5.16 -15.63
C LYS A 178 1.10 -5.16 -14.13
N VAL A 179 0.60 -6.15 -13.39
CA VAL A 179 0.91 -6.28 -11.96
C VAL A 179 2.40 -6.52 -11.75
N PHE A 180 3.03 -7.41 -12.53
CA PHE A 180 4.48 -7.62 -12.48
C PHE A 180 5.25 -6.31 -12.63
N TRP A 181 4.90 -5.47 -13.61
CA TRP A 181 5.59 -4.19 -13.84
C TRP A 181 5.31 -3.12 -12.78
N LEU A 182 4.11 -3.09 -12.20
CA LEU A 182 3.82 -2.21 -11.06
C LEU A 182 4.61 -2.61 -9.82
N MET A 183 4.69 -3.92 -9.55
CA MET A 183 5.48 -4.48 -8.46
C MET A 183 6.97 -4.20 -8.66
N ASP A 184 7.48 -4.42 -9.87
CA ASP A 184 8.86 -4.12 -10.23
C ASP A 184 9.22 -2.65 -10.02
N THR A 185 8.36 -1.74 -10.48
CA THR A 185 8.52 -0.29 -10.27
C THR A 185 8.46 0.08 -8.78
N LEU A 186 7.58 -0.56 -8.00
CA LEU A 186 7.52 -0.34 -6.55
C LEU A 186 8.85 -0.68 -5.88
N ILE A 187 9.41 -1.86 -6.18
CA ILE A 187 10.63 -2.35 -5.55
C ILE A 187 11.85 -1.57 -6.00
N ASN A 188 11.99 -1.36 -7.31
CA ASN A 188 13.23 -0.84 -7.89
C ASN A 188 13.29 0.70 -7.95
N ASP A 189 12.15 1.38 -8.07
CA ASP A 189 12.13 2.83 -8.26
C ASP A 189 11.55 3.61 -7.07
N LEU A 190 10.60 3.02 -6.32
CA LEU A 190 9.84 3.75 -5.30
C LEU A 190 10.27 3.40 -3.86
N LEU A 191 10.77 2.20 -3.63
CA LEU A 191 11.05 1.62 -2.30
C LEU A 191 12.45 0.94 -2.28
N PRO A 192 13.52 1.71 -2.51
CA PRO A 192 14.87 1.15 -2.54
C PRO A 192 15.17 0.43 -1.22
N ASP A 193 15.78 -0.75 -1.33
CA ASP A 193 16.23 -1.60 -0.22
C ASP A 193 15.17 -2.05 0.79
N TYR A 194 13.87 -1.82 0.53
CA TYR A 194 12.80 -2.28 1.43
C TYR A 194 12.75 -3.81 1.55
N TYR A 195 12.94 -4.48 0.42
CA TYR A 195 12.80 -5.93 0.30
C TYR A 195 14.17 -6.63 0.20
N SER A 196 15.27 -5.94 0.56
CA SER A 196 16.57 -6.62 0.72
C SER A 196 16.46 -7.73 1.78
N ARG A 197 17.41 -8.68 1.79
CA ARG A 197 17.41 -9.79 2.75
C ARG A 197 17.36 -9.32 4.21
N ASP A 198 17.98 -8.18 4.49
CA ASP A 198 18.03 -7.57 5.81
C ASP A 198 16.99 -6.45 6.00
N MET A 199 16.12 -6.22 5.01
CA MET A 199 15.06 -5.20 5.01
C MET A 199 15.56 -3.81 5.44
N LEU A 200 16.75 -3.41 4.97
CA LEU A 200 17.43 -2.20 5.43
C LEU A 200 16.59 -0.95 5.20
N GLY A 201 15.91 -0.86 4.05
CA GLY A 201 15.04 0.27 3.72
C GLY A 201 13.83 0.38 4.66
N VAL A 202 13.23 -0.75 5.06
CA VAL A 202 12.12 -0.77 6.02
C VAL A 202 12.60 -0.32 7.40
N GLN A 203 13.70 -0.89 7.90
CA GLN A 203 14.27 -0.50 9.20
C GLN A 203 14.64 0.98 9.24
N THR A 204 15.28 1.48 8.16
CA THR A 204 15.63 2.89 8.01
C THR A 204 14.39 3.78 8.07
N ASP A 205 13.35 3.47 7.28
CA ASP A 205 12.15 4.30 7.25
C ASP A 205 11.30 4.19 8.53
N GLN A 206 11.44 3.12 9.32
CA GLN A 206 10.86 3.05 10.67
C GLN A 206 11.53 4.04 11.63
N GLU A 207 12.86 4.13 11.60
CA GLU A 207 13.61 5.12 12.39
C GLU A 207 13.35 6.55 11.91
N VAL A 208 13.26 6.77 10.59
CA VAL A 208 12.87 8.07 10.03
C VAL A 208 11.47 8.48 10.50
N LEU A 209 10.50 7.55 10.54
CA LEU A 209 9.19 7.84 11.12
C LEU A 209 9.33 8.28 12.59
N GLY A 210 10.20 7.62 13.35
CA GLY A 210 10.48 7.99 14.74
C GLY A 210 11.02 9.40 14.90
N GLU A 211 11.99 9.80 14.07
CA GLU A 211 12.52 11.17 14.07
C GLU A 211 11.46 12.18 13.65
N LEU A 212 10.68 11.89 12.61
CA LEU A 212 9.60 12.77 12.16
C LEU A 212 8.50 12.96 13.21
N VAL A 213 8.20 11.90 13.97
CA VAL A 213 7.28 11.96 15.12
C VAL A 213 7.90 12.74 16.26
N LYS A 214 9.18 12.55 16.56
CA LYS A 214 9.90 13.29 17.60
C LYS A 214 9.93 14.79 17.33
N GLU A 215 10.15 15.20 16.08
CA GLU A 215 10.10 16.61 15.65
C GLU A 215 8.71 17.26 15.88
N ARG A 216 7.63 16.48 15.74
CA ARG A 216 6.24 17.01 15.70
C ARG A 216 5.45 16.77 16.97
N MET A 217 5.75 15.68 17.67
CA MET A 217 5.03 15.12 18.81
C MET A 217 6.04 14.49 19.80
N PRO A 218 7.00 15.27 20.34
CA PRO A 218 8.10 14.74 21.17
C PRO A 218 7.63 14.06 22.46
N ASP A 219 6.42 14.38 22.94
CA ASP A 219 5.79 13.71 24.06
C ASP A 219 5.39 12.26 23.74
N VAL A 220 4.98 11.97 22.51
CA VAL A 220 4.73 10.59 22.07
C VAL A 220 6.03 9.79 22.09
N THR A 221 7.11 10.33 21.53
CA THR A 221 8.43 9.67 21.54
C THR A 221 8.87 9.36 22.97
N ARG A 222 8.83 10.36 23.88
CA ARG A 222 9.17 10.14 25.29
C ARG A 222 8.32 9.07 25.97
N MET A 223 7.03 8.97 25.63
CA MET A 223 6.17 7.91 26.18
C MET A 223 6.59 6.54 25.65
N LEU A 224 6.79 6.41 24.33
CA LEU A 224 7.24 5.15 23.72
C LEU A 224 8.58 4.69 24.30
N ASP A 225 9.52 5.62 24.49
CA ASP A 225 10.83 5.36 25.10
C ASP A 225 10.68 4.90 26.56
N ALA A 226 9.84 5.57 27.35
CA ALA A 226 9.60 5.22 28.75
C ALA A 226 8.95 3.83 28.91
N VAL A 227 8.14 3.41 27.95
CA VAL A 227 7.50 2.09 27.93
C VAL A 227 8.37 1.03 27.23
N GLY A 228 9.42 1.44 26.50
CA GLY A 228 10.32 0.55 25.79
C GLY A 228 9.75 -0.02 24.47
N VAL A 229 8.93 0.76 23.76
CA VAL A 229 8.33 0.33 22.48
C VAL A 229 9.09 0.93 21.30
N ALA A 230 9.81 0.08 20.56
CA ALA A 230 10.47 0.45 19.32
C ALA A 230 9.48 0.62 18.15
N TRP A 231 9.77 1.54 17.22
CA TRP A 231 8.95 1.79 16.02
C TRP A 231 8.78 0.54 15.16
N ALA A 232 9.80 -0.32 15.09
CA ALA A 232 9.76 -1.58 14.37
C ALA A 232 8.58 -2.48 14.79
N LEU A 233 8.24 -2.51 16.08
CA LEU A 233 7.18 -3.37 16.61
C LEU A 233 5.78 -2.93 16.21
N VAL A 234 5.57 -1.63 16.02
CA VAL A 234 4.24 -1.06 15.77
C VAL A 234 4.01 -0.67 14.31
N SER A 235 5.07 -0.56 13.50
CA SER A 235 4.99 -0.03 12.13
C SER A 235 5.52 -0.97 11.05
N THR A 236 5.98 -2.19 11.35
CA THR A 236 6.46 -3.13 10.32
C THR A 236 5.47 -3.34 9.18
N LYS A 237 4.21 -3.69 9.49
CA LYS A 237 3.17 -3.88 8.46
C LYS A 237 2.79 -2.60 7.70
N TRP A 238 3.06 -1.43 8.27
CA TRP A 238 2.79 -0.14 7.61
C TRP A 238 3.70 0.04 6.39
N PHE A 239 4.98 -0.28 6.56
CA PHE A 239 5.99 -0.10 5.52
C PHE A 239 6.13 -1.33 4.62
N ILE A 240 6.30 -2.54 5.18
CA ILE A 240 6.60 -3.74 4.37
C ILE A 240 5.45 -4.12 3.44
N CYS A 241 4.20 -3.94 3.88
CA CYS A 241 2.98 -4.22 3.11
C CYS A 241 2.34 -2.94 2.56
N LEU A 242 2.97 -1.76 2.67
CA LEU A 242 2.40 -0.49 2.22
C LEU A 242 0.96 -0.26 2.73
N TYR A 243 0.75 -0.58 4.01
CA TYR A 243 -0.52 -0.55 4.74
C TYR A 243 -1.63 -1.52 4.25
N CYS A 244 -1.42 -2.31 3.20
CA CYS A 244 -2.51 -3.11 2.60
C CYS A 244 -3.05 -4.24 3.49
N ASP A 245 -2.27 -4.64 4.49
CA ASP A 245 -2.64 -5.69 5.44
C ASP A 245 -3.23 -5.14 6.76
N VAL A 246 -3.32 -3.81 6.90
CA VAL A 246 -3.76 -3.18 8.16
C VAL A 246 -4.84 -2.12 8.00
N LEU A 247 -4.87 -1.39 6.87
CA LEU A 247 -5.89 -0.37 6.60
C LEU A 247 -7.03 -0.92 5.72
N PRO A 248 -8.22 -0.32 5.78
CA PRO A 248 -9.32 -0.67 4.89
C PRO A 248 -8.93 -0.56 3.41
N THR A 249 -9.39 -1.52 2.59
CA THR A 249 -8.99 -1.67 1.18
C THR A 249 -9.14 -0.39 0.37
N GLU A 250 -10.30 0.28 0.43
CA GLU A 250 -10.50 1.54 -0.29
C GLU A 250 -9.48 2.61 0.13
N THR A 251 -9.16 2.70 1.42
CA THR A 251 -8.14 3.62 1.94
C THR A 251 -6.75 3.27 1.41
N VAL A 252 -6.37 2.00 1.41
CA VAL A 252 -5.09 1.52 0.84
C VAL A 252 -4.97 1.92 -0.63
N LEU A 253 -6.00 1.69 -1.44
CA LEU A 253 -5.97 2.02 -2.87
C LEU A 253 -5.85 3.53 -3.10
N ARG A 254 -6.47 4.33 -2.22
CA ARG A 254 -6.31 5.80 -2.21
C ARG A 254 -4.92 6.26 -1.81
N LEU A 255 -4.25 5.53 -0.92
CA LEU A 255 -2.84 5.75 -0.60
C LEU A 255 -1.96 5.37 -1.78
N TRP A 256 -2.23 4.23 -2.42
CA TRP A 256 -1.46 3.74 -3.55
C TRP A 256 -1.56 4.64 -4.79
N ASP A 257 -2.75 5.23 -5.05
CA ASP A 257 -2.89 6.33 -6.01
C ASP A 257 -1.80 7.39 -5.79
N CYS A 258 -1.58 7.76 -4.53
CA CYS A 258 -0.61 8.76 -4.15
C CYS A 258 0.83 8.23 -4.09
N ILE A 259 1.08 6.96 -3.74
CA ILE A 259 2.41 6.36 -3.70
C ILE A 259 2.98 6.22 -5.12
N PHE A 260 2.21 5.64 -6.05
CA PHE A 260 2.61 5.53 -7.46
C PHE A 260 2.88 6.91 -8.09
N TYR A 261 2.21 7.96 -7.62
CA TYR A 261 2.42 9.30 -8.14
C TYR A 261 3.50 10.10 -7.39
N GLU A 262 3.54 10.10 -6.06
CA GLU A 262 4.39 10.99 -5.27
C GLU A 262 5.59 10.32 -4.60
N GLY A 263 5.65 8.99 -4.62
CA GLY A 263 6.69 8.15 -4.03
C GLY A 263 6.49 7.83 -2.55
N SER A 264 7.48 7.16 -1.97
CA SER A 264 7.47 6.61 -0.61
C SER A 264 7.23 7.63 0.50
N LYS A 265 7.44 8.93 0.26
CA LYS A 265 7.12 9.99 1.24
C LYS A 265 5.67 9.99 1.75
N VAL A 266 4.75 9.39 0.98
CA VAL A 266 3.35 9.25 1.38
C VAL A 266 3.23 8.33 2.60
N LEU A 267 4.10 7.32 2.73
CA LEU A 267 4.10 6.38 3.86
C LEU A 267 4.31 7.10 5.20
N PHE A 268 5.24 8.05 5.26
CA PHE A 268 5.45 8.87 6.46
C PHE A 268 4.27 9.77 6.79
N ARG A 269 3.65 10.37 5.76
CA ARG A 269 2.46 11.22 5.96
C ARG A 269 1.33 10.45 6.62
N VAL A 270 1.13 9.20 6.21
CA VAL A 270 0.16 8.29 6.81
C VAL A 270 0.54 8.00 8.27
N GLY A 271 1.77 7.54 8.51
CA GLY A 271 2.24 7.19 9.86
C GLY A 271 2.13 8.35 10.86
N ILE A 272 2.59 9.55 10.48
CA ILE A 272 2.48 10.76 11.32
C ILE A 272 1.01 11.08 11.63
N THR A 273 0.12 10.95 10.64
CA THR A 273 -1.31 11.27 10.83
C THR A 273 -1.99 10.25 11.75
N LEU A 274 -1.69 8.96 11.61
CA LEU A 274 -2.19 7.91 12.50
C LEU A 274 -1.76 8.17 13.95
N VAL A 275 -0.47 8.47 14.17
CA VAL A 275 0.06 8.80 15.50
C VAL A 275 -0.61 10.06 16.05
N LYS A 276 -0.76 11.10 15.24
CA LYS A 276 -1.38 12.37 15.65
C LYS A 276 -2.84 12.19 16.10
N HIS A 277 -3.64 11.45 15.35
CA HIS A 277 -5.05 11.19 15.69
C HIS A 277 -5.21 10.29 16.91
N ASN A 278 -4.22 9.48 17.24
CA ASN A 278 -4.25 8.59 18.41
C ASN A 278 -3.39 9.11 19.59
N ARG A 279 -2.79 10.29 19.47
CA ARG A 279 -1.86 10.86 20.45
C ARG A 279 -2.41 10.84 21.88
N ALA A 280 -3.65 11.27 22.09
CA ALA A 280 -4.26 11.27 23.42
C ALA A 280 -4.41 9.86 24.02
N LYS A 281 -4.76 8.85 23.22
CA LYS A 281 -4.84 7.45 23.67
C LYS A 281 -3.44 6.90 23.99
N ILE A 282 -2.49 7.17 23.09
CA ILE A 282 -1.07 6.78 23.23
C ILE A 282 -0.49 7.33 24.54
N LEU A 283 -0.67 8.62 24.84
CA LEU A 283 -0.14 9.24 26.07
C LEU A 283 -0.78 8.72 27.37
N ASN A 284 -1.93 8.07 27.29
CA ASN A 284 -2.59 7.47 28.45
C ASN A 284 -2.18 6.01 28.68
N CYS A 285 -1.42 5.41 27.76
CA CYS A 285 -0.90 4.05 27.92
C CYS A 285 0.11 4.00 29.08
N ARG A 286 0.09 2.88 29.80
CA ARG A 286 1.01 2.62 30.94
C ARG A 286 1.87 1.39 30.75
N SER A 287 1.65 0.64 29.69
CA SER A 287 2.30 -0.65 29.46
C SER A 287 2.57 -0.88 27.97
N PHE A 288 3.57 -1.72 27.70
CA PHE A 288 3.94 -2.11 26.34
C PHE A 288 2.76 -2.71 25.54
N PRO A 289 1.94 -3.64 26.10
CA PRO A 289 0.81 -4.20 25.38
C PRO A 289 -0.27 -3.16 25.01
N GLU A 290 -0.53 -2.19 25.89
CA GLU A 290 -1.50 -1.12 25.62
C GLU A 290 -1.08 -0.29 24.40
N VAL A 291 0.20 0.11 24.33
CA VAL A 291 0.73 0.87 23.19
C VAL A 291 0.56 0.09 21.90
N VAL A 292 1.01 -1.17 21.88
CA VAL A 292 0.90 -2.03 20.68
C VAL A 292 -0.56 -2.17 20.26
N ASN A 293 -1.49 -2.33 21.21
CA ASN A 293 -2.91 -2.42 20.92
C ASN A 293 -3.48 -1.13 20.32
N ILE A 294 -3.12 0.04 20.86
CA ILE A 294 -3.56 1.34 20.30
C ILE A 294 -3.08 1.51 18.86
N PHE A 295 -1.84 1.13 18.54
CA PHE A 295 -1.34 1.19 17.16
C PHE A 295 -2.10 0.23 16.23
N LYS A 296 -2.43 -0.98 16.70
CA LYS A 296 -3.25 -1.93 15.94
C LYS A 296 -4.67 -1.38 15.68
N GLU A 297 -5.31 -0.85 16.71
CA GLU A 297 -6.65 -0.26 16.62
C GLU A 297 -6.68 1.00 15.75
N SER A 298 -5.61 1.80 15.74
CA SER A 298 -5.50 3.02 14.94
C SER A 298 -5.74 2.79 13.44
N THR A 299 -5.46 1.57 12.97
CA THR A 299 -5.61 1.16 11.57
C THR A 299 -7.01 0.63 11.24
N ASN A 300 -7.91 0.55 12.23
CA ASN A 300 -9.29 0.07 12.08
C ASN A 300 -10.35 1.07 12.57
N ASP A 301 -9.95 2.29 12.95
CA ASP A 301 -10.85 3.35 13.43
C ASP A 301 -11.75 3.93 12.30
N LYS A 302 -12.91 4.48 12.67
CA LYS A 302 -13.82 5.21 11.76
C LYS A 302 -13.10 6.28 10.93
N PHE A 303 -12.07 6.93 11.50
CA PHE A 303 -11.27 7.92 10.79
C PHE A 303 -10.59 7.36 9.53
N VAL A 304 -10.00 6.17 9.61
CA VAL A 304 -9.31 5.55 8.46
C VAL A 304 -10.27 4.87 7.49
N ILE A 305 -11.48 4.52 7.93
CA ILE A 305 -12.57 4.03 7.06
C ILE A 305 -13.07 5.14 6.14
N ASN A 306 -13.14 6.38 6.63
CA ASN A 306 -13.46 7.55 5.80
C ASN A 306 -12.24 7.99 4.96
N CYS A 307 -11.95 7.22 3.90
CA CYS A 307 -10.80 7.43 3.03
C CYS A 307 -10.69 8.87 2.50
N HIS A 308 -11.79 9.58 2.29
CA HIS A 308 -11.73 10.95 1.78
C HIS A 308 -11.16 11.94 2.80
N GLN A 309 -11.68 11.90 4.03
CA GLN A 309 -11.21 12.73 5.13
C GLN A 309 -9.79 12.34 5.52
N PHE A 310 -9.51 11.03 5.58
CA PHE A 310 -8.18 10.52 5.88
C PHE A 310 -7.14 11.04 4.89
N ILE A 311 -7.39 10.92 3.58
CA ILE A 311 -6.46 11.42 2.56
C ILE A 311 -6.29 12.94 2.62
N GLN A 312 -7.33 13.70 2.98
CA GLN A 312 -7.17 15.14 3.20
C GLN A 312 -6.24 15.40 4.37
N ALA A 313 -6.46 14.71 5.50
CA ALA A 313 -5.66 14.84 6.71
C ALA A 313 -4.17 14.53 6.46
N ILE A 314 -3.81 13.43 5.77
CA ILE A 314 -2.39 13.09 5.52
C ILE A 314 -1.65 14.16 4.68
N PHE A 315 -2.38 14.95 3.89
CA PHE A 315 -1.78 16.01 3.08
C PHE A 315 -1.84 17.39 3.73
N SER A 316 -2.61 17.58 4.82
CA SER A 316 -2.70 18.85 5.56
C SER A 316 -2.01 18.80 6.92
N GLU A 317 -2.22 17.76 7.71
CA GLU A 317 -1.89 17.72 9.13
C GLU A 317 -0.42 17.44 9.48
N PRO A 318 0.33 16.59 8.75
CA PRO A 318 1.76 16.41 8.97
C PRO A 318 2.60 17.66 8.64
N GLY A 319 2.00 18.64 7.97
CA GLY A 319 2.67 19.84 7.48
C GLY A 319 3.59 19.59 6.27
N SER A 320 4.61 20.44 6.17
CA SER A 320 5.65 20.29 5.15
C SER A 320 6.48 19.04 5.43
N LEU A 321 6.75 18.30 4.36
CA LEU A 321 7.62 17.14 4.37
C LEU A 321 8.30 17.10 3.00
N SER A 322 9.44 17.79 2.90
CA SER A 322 10.25 17.84 1.69
C SER A 322 10.94 16.50 1.48
N ARG A 323 11.32 16.21 0.23
CA ARG A 323 12.10 15.01 -0.07
C ARG A 323 13.50 15.12 0.53
N SER A 324 14.15 16.28 0.40
CA SER A 324 15.47 16.54 0.98
C SER A 324 15.54 16.21 2.46
N HIS A 325 14.56 16.65 3.26
CA HIS A 325 14.53 16.36 4.70
C HIS A 325 14.39 14.87 5.00
N ILE A 326 13.56 14.15 4.23
CA ILE A 326 13.43 12.70 4.38
C ILE A 326 14.75 12.01 4.00
N ASP A 327 15.38 12.44 2.91
CA ASP A 327 16.60 11.80 2.41
C ASP A 327 17.77 12.05 3.38
N GLU A 328 17.89 13.25 3.96
CA GLU A 328 18.82 13.56 5.05
C GLU A 328 18.59 12.67 6.29
N LEU A 329 17.32 12.50 6.71
CA LEU A 329 17.01 11.60 7.82
C LEU A 329 17.31 10.13 7.48
N ARG A 330 17.10 9.69 6.24
CA ARG A 330 17.42 8.33 5.80
C ARG A 330 18.90 8.04 5.91
N GLU A 331 19.76 8.95 5.45
CA GLU A 331 21.21 8.80 5.58
C GLU A 331 21.64 8.63 7.05
N GLN A 332 21.09 9.48 7.94
CA GLN A 332 21.39 9.42 9.38
C GLN A 332 20.87 8.14 10.03
N CYS A 333 19.61 7.77 9.75
CA CYS A 333 18.97 6.59 10.32
C CYS A 333 19.61 5.29 9.82
N GLN A 334 19.95 5.23 8.53
CA GLN A 334 20.57 4.04 7.93
C GLN A 334 21.92 3.73 8.57
N GLN A 335 22.75 4.76 8.81
CA GLN A 335 24.02 4.58 9.51
C GLN A 335 23.81 3.97 10.90
N ARG A 336 22.85 4.49 11.68
CA ARG A 336 22.54 3.95 13.01
C ARG A 336 22.05 2.50 12.96
N VAL A 337 21.21 2.15 11.98
CA VAL A 337 20.72 0.77 11.79
C VAL A 337 21.87 -0.17 11.49
N VAL A 338 22.83 0.24 10.66
CA VAL A 338 24.03 -0.55 10.34
C VAL A 338 24.93 -0.71 11.55
N ASP A 339 25.20 0.38 12.29
CA ASP A 339 26.07 0.35 13.47
C ASP A 339 25.52 -0.57 14.57
N ASN A 340 24.20 -0.55 14.78
CA ASN A 340 23.51 -1.41 15.75
C ASN A 340 23.53 -2.90 15.38
N LYS A 341 23.78 -3.27 14.11
CA LYS A 341 23.93 -4.67 13.68
C LYS A 341 25.34 -5.22 13.93
N HIS A 342 26.32 -4.36 14.15
CA HIS A 342 27.73 -4.72 14.35
C HIS A 342 28.17 -4.73 15.83
N HIS A 343 27.25 -4.41 16.75
CA HIS A 343 27.39 -4.56 18.19
C HIS A 343 26.49 -5.70 18.66
#